data_AF-A0A5J4SUP7-F1
#
_entry.id   AF-A0A5J4SUP7-F1
#
_cell.length_a   1.000
_cell.length_b   1.000
_cell.length_c   1.000
_cell.angle_alpha   90.00
_cell.angle_beta   90.00
_cell.angle_gamma   90.00
#
_symmetry.space_group_name_H-M   'P 1'
#
loop_
_entity.id
_entity.type
_entity.pdbx_description
1 polymer ?
#
loop_
_entity_poly.entity_id
_entity_poly.type
_entity_poly.pdbx_seq_one_letter_code
_entity_poly.pdbx_strand_id
1 'polypeptide(L)'
;MGINNIVINPADLPTSQKEQFQKDDPTDSRKLARSLRAGSLTAIHVPSKQTLHERSLVRVRSSLVKDMNCFKQRIKSLLYFYGISYPKEFGSSGTHWSKAFIQWLKENVSQDENMSKEALLFILEEVEQQRKLLL
;
A
#
# COMPACT_ATOMS: atom_id res chain seq x y z
N MET A 1 -29.89 -7.92 10.82
CA MET A 1 -30.96 -6.89 10.87
C MET A 1 -30.95 -6.15 9.54
N GLY A 2 -32.05 -6.22 8.77
CA GLY A 2 -32.19 -5.62 7.43
C GLY A 2 -32.64 -4.16 7.45
N ILE A 3 -32.03 -3.35 8.32
CA ILE A 3 -32.38 -1.93 8.45
C ILE A 3 -31.68 -1.17 7.32
N ASN A 4 -32.45 -0.37 6.58
CA ASN A 4 -31.91 0.50 5.55
C ASN A 4 -31.17 1.67 6.22
N ASN A 5 -29.86 1.73 6.02
CA ASN A 5 -28.99 2.75 6.61
C ASN A 5 -28.32 3.55 5.50
N ILE A 6 -28.11 4.84 5.75
CA ILE A 6 -27.27 5.70 4.92
C ILE A 6 -25.97 6.00 5.67
N VAL A 7 -24.87 6.13 4.94
CA VAL A 7 -23.59 6.56 5.48
C VAL A 7 -23.41 8.02 5.10
N ILE A 8 -22.96 8.86 6.04
CA ILE A 8 -22.80 10.30 5.84
C ILE A 8 -21.41 10.73 6.28
N ASN A 9 -20.92 11.85 5.74
CA ASN A 9 -19.75 12.52 6.25
C ASN A 9 -20.12 13.25 7.57
N PRO A 10 -19.42 13.02 8.69
CA PRO A 10 -19.72 13.70 9.96
C PRO A 10 -19.67 15.22 9.89
N ALA A 11 -18.84 15.78 9.00
CA ALA A 11 -18.71 17.23 8.85
C ALA A 11 -19.93 17.89 8.20
N ASP A 12 -20.77 17.12 7.50
CA ASP A 12 -21.97 17.64 6.83
C ASP A 12 -23.17 17.70 7.80
N LEU A 13 -22.98 17.28 9.06
CA LEU A 13 -24.00 17.37 10.09
C LEU A 13 -24.09 18.80 10.65
N PRO A 14 -25.25 19.48 10.50
CA PRO A 14 -25.44 20.80 11.08
C PRO A 14 -25.34 20.67 12.60
N THR A 15 -24.39 21.39 13.20
CA THR A 15 -24.08 21.31 14.63
C THR A 15 -24.17 22.69 15.25
N SER A 16 -24.95 22.82 16.31
CA SER A 16 -24.97 24.06 17.10
C SER A 16 -23.74 24.14 18.01
N GLN A 17 -23.30 25.36 18.33
CA GLN A 17 -22.23 25.59 19.30
C GLN A 17 -22.52 24.91 20.65
N LYS A 18 -23.78 24.93 21.11
CA LYS A 18 -24.17 24.25 22.37
C LYS A 18 -23.99 22.74 22.28
N GLU A 19 -24.37 22.12 21.16
CA GLU A 19 -24.21 20.68 20.91
C GLU A 19 -22.73 20.30 20.79
N GLN A 20 -21.89 21.21 20.28
CA GLN A 20 -20.45 21.01 20.22
C GLN A 20 -19.80 20.99 21.60
N PHE A 21 -20.24 21.88 22.50
CA PHE A 21 -19.75 21.94 23.89
C PHE A 21 -20.35 20.83 24.78
N GLN A 22 -21.58 20.42 24.49
CA GLN A 22 -22.30 19.39 25.22
C GLN A 22 -22.36 18.10 24.40
N LYS A 23 -21.23 17.40 24.36
CA LYS A 23 -21.10 16.12 23.64
C LYS A 23 -21.58 14.97 24.52
N ASP A 24 -22.85 14.60 24.37
CA ASP A 24 -23.49 13.48 25.03
C ASP A 24 -24.31 12.61 24.04
N ASP A 25 -24.28 11.28 24.25
CA ASP A 25 -24.92 10.29 23.36
C ASP A 25 -26.41 10.58 23.06
N PRO A 26 -27.24 11.04 24.02
CA PRO A 26 -28.64 11.36 23.74
C PRO A 26 -28.81 12.57 22.83
N THR A 27 -27.94 13.57 22.89
CA THR A 27 -28.01 14.77 22.04
C THR A 27 -27.57 14.45 20.62
N ASP A 28 -26.48 13.70 20.46
CA ASP A 28 -26.00 13.25 19.15
C ASP A 28 -27.03 12.36 18.44
N SER A 29 -27.66 11.43 19.17
CA SER A 29 -28.72 10.57 18.61
C SER A 29 -29.93 11.38 18.14
N ARG A 30 -30.38 12.37 18.93
CA ARG A 30 -31.51 13.26 18.56
C ARG A 30 -31.18 14.12 17.35
N LYS A 31 -29.94 14.62 17.27
CA LYS A 31 -29.44 15.42 16.15
C LYS A 31 -29.44 14.62 14.84
N LEU A 32 -28.93 13.39 14.88
CA LEU A 32 -28.96 12.49 13.73
C LEU A 32 -30.39 12.18 13.29
N ALA A 33 -31.27 11.83 14.24
CA ALA A 33 -32.67 11.53 13.96
C ALA A 33 -33.41 12.74 13.35
N ARG A 34 -33.19 13.95 13.87
CA ARG A 34 -33.78 15.18 13.34
C ARG A 34 -33.30 15.48 11.92
N SER A 35 -32.01 15.38 11.69
CA SER A 35 -31.40 15.67 10.37
C SER A 35 -31.85 14.64 9.32
N LEU A 36 -31.93 13.36 9.70
CA LEU A 36 -32.45 12.29 8.85
C LEU A 36 -33.93 12.53 8.52
N ARG A 37 -34.76 12.86 9.52
CA ARG A 37 -36.18 13.18 9.31
C ARG A 37 -36.38 14.40 8.41
N ALA A 38 -35.50 15.39 8.50
CA ALA A 38 -35.55 16.60 7.69
C ALA A 38 -35.08 16.38 6.24
N GLY A 39 -34.51 15.21 5.91
CA GLY A 39 -33.94 14.94 4.59
C GLY A 39 -32.70 15.79 4.26
N SER A 40 -32.08 16.41 5.27
CA SER A 40 -30.92 17.30 5.09
C SER A 40 -29.60 16.55 5.00
N LEU A 41 -29.62 15.22 5.17
CA LEU A 41 -28.44 14.37 5.13
C LEU A 41 -28.15 13.91 3.70
N THR A 42 -26.95 14.18 3.22
CA THR A 42 -26.47 13.66 1.93
C THR A 42 -25.66 12.40 2.18
N ALA A 43 -26.12 11.27 1.62
CA ALA A 43 -25.41 10.01 1.73
C ALA A 43 -24.11 10.03 0.91
N ILE A 44 -23.03 9.49 1.46
CA ILE A 44 -21.82 9.23 0.70
C ILE A 44 -22.01 7.99 -0.18
N HIS A 45 -21.34 7.98 -1.33
CA HIS A 45 -21.35 6.81 -2.20
C HIS A 45 -20.64 5.63 -1.52
N VAL A 46 -21.41 4.58 -1.23
CA VAL A 46 -20.90 3.30 -0.75
C VAL A 46 -20.77 2.35 -1.95
N PRO A 47 -19.55 1.89 -2.30
CA PRO A 47 -19.36 0.98 -3.42
C PRO A 47 -20.16 -0.32 -3.25
N SER A 48 -20.71 -0.84 -4.35
CA SER A 48 -21.38 -2.13 -4.34
C SER A 48 -20.40 -3.26 -4.01
N LYS A 49 -20.93 -4.41 -3.54
CA LYS A 49 -20.10 -5.60 -3.29
C LYS A 49 -19.33 -6.04 -4.53
N GLN A 50 -19.94 -5.92 -5.72
CA GLN A 50 -19.30 -6.25 -6.99
C GLN A 50 -18.11 -5.30 -7.27
N THR A 51 -18.32 -3.99 -7.12
CA THR A 51 -17.24 -3.00 -7.28
C THR A 51 -16.10 -3.23 -6.28
N LEU A 52 -16.41 -3.63 -5.04
CA LEU A 52 -15.38 -3.97 -4.04
C LEU A 52 -14.59 -5.21 -4.45
N HIS A 53 -15.26 -6.23 -5.02
CA HIS A 53 -14.61 -7.41 -5.55
C HIS A 53 -13.62 -7.05 -6.66
N GLU A 54 -14.04 -6.25 -7.65
CA GLU A 54 -13.18 -5.82 -8.75
C GLU A 54 -12.00 -4.97 -8.25
N ARG A 55 -12.24 -4.06 -7.30
CA ARG A 55 -11.19 -3.25 -6.68
C ARG A 55 -10.20 -4.10 -5.88
N SER A 56 -10.60 -5.25 -5.35
CA SER A 56 -9.69 -6.13 -4.61
C SER A 56 -8.54 -6.59 -5.49
N LEU A 57 -8.80 -6.91 -6.76
CA LEU A 57 -7.77 -7.30 -7.72
C LEU A 57 -6.74 -6.19 -7.93
N VAL A 58 -7.20 -4.95 -8.17
CA VAL A 58 -6.33 -3.79 -8.36
C VAL A 58 -5.50 -3.50 -7.11
N ARG A 59 -6.11 -3.62 -5.92
CA ARG A 59 -5.43 -3.42 -4.63
C ARG A 59 -4.33 -4.46 -4.43
N VAL A 60 -4.63 -5.74 -4.66
CA VAL A 60 -3.64 -6.83 -4.54
C VAL A 60 -2.48 -6.59 -5.52
N ARG A 61 -2.78 -6.28 -6.78
CA ARG A 61 -1.73 -5.95 -7.77
C ARG A 61 -0.88 -4.76 -7.31
N SER A 62 -1.50 -3.70 -6.79
CA SER A 62 -0.77 -2.54 -6.27
C SER A 62 0.12 -2.90 -5.06
N SER A 63 -0.34 -3.76 -4.16
CA SER A 63 0.47 -4.26 -3.04
C SER A 63 1.67 -5.06 -3.54
N LEU A 64 1.48 -5.98 -4.49
CA LEU A 64 2.59 -6.76 -5.08
C LEU A 64 3.64 -5.87 -5.75
N VAL A 65 3.21 -4.82 -6.47
CA VAL A 65 4.15 -3.84 -7.05
C VAL A 65 4.92 -3.07 -5.98
N LYS A 66 4.28 -2.73 -4.86
CA LYS A 66 4.96 -2.10 -3.71
C LYS A 66 5.96 -3.05 -3.07
N ASP A 67 5.61 -4.31 -2.89
CA ASP A 67 6.49 -5.33 -2.33
C ASP A 67 7.74 -5.51 -3.20
N MET A 68 7.57 -5.53 -4.53
CA MET A 68 8.71 -5.58 -5.46
C MET A 68 9.64 -4.38 -5.27
N ASN A 69 9.11 -3.18 -5.00
CA ASN A 69 9.93 -2.03 -4.67
C ASN A 69 10.63 -2.18 -3.32
N CYS A 70 9.97 -2.74 -2.30
CA CYS A 70 10.58 -3.03 -1.01
C CYS A 70 11.78 -4.00 -1.16
N PHE A 71 11.63 -5.07 -1.93
CA PHE A 71 12.74 -6.01 -2.17
C PHE A 71 13.92 -5.37 -2.91
N LYS A 72 13.64 -4.51 -3.91
CA LYS A 72 14.67 -3.71 -4.57
C LYS A 72 15.44 -2.84 -3.58
N GLN A 73 14.75 -2.17 -2.65
CA GLN A 73 15.41 -1.37 -1.62
C GLN A 73 16.21 -2.23 -0.62
N ARG A 74 15.71 -3.42 -0.27
CA ARG A 74 16.45 -4.38 0.58
C ARG A 74 17.77 -4.79 -0.06
N ILE A 75 17.78 -5.12 -1.35
CA ILE A 75 19.02 -5.42 -2.08
C ILE A 75 19.97 -4.22 -2.05
N LYS A 76 19.48 -3.02 -2.36
CA LYS A 76 20.32 -1.79 -2.31
C LYS A 76 20.93 -1.57 -0.94
N SER A 77 20.13 -1.74 0.12
CA SER A 77 20.57 -1.60 1.50
C SER A 77 21.61 -2.66 1.87
N LEU A 78 21.45 -3.90 1.40
CA LEU A 78 22.39 -4.99 1.64
C LEU A 78 23.74 -4.70 0.98
N LEU A 79 23.73 -4.29 -0.29
CA LEU A 79 24.96 -3.90 -1.01
C LEU A 79 25.67 -2.75 -0.31
N TYR A 80 24.91 -1.73 0.12
CA TYR A 80 25.46 -0.60 0.86
C TYR A 80 26.08 -1.03 2.20
N PHE A 81 25.43 -1.93 2.94
CA PHE A 81 25.92 -2.46 4.22
C PHE A 81 27.28 -3.15 4.07
N TYR A 82 27.47 -3.91 2.98
CA TYR A 82 28.74 -4.58 2.67
C TYR A 82 29.73 -3.71 1.88
N GLY A 83 29.41 -2.44 1.63
CA GLY A 83 30.30 -1.51 0.90
C GLY A 83 30.47 -1.83 -0.59
N ILE A 84 29.57 -2.62 -1.17
CA ILE A 84 29.67 -3.08 -2.56
C ILE A 84 29.22 -1.96 -3.49
N SER A 85 30.16 -1.49 -4.32
CA SER A 85 29.90 -0.46 -5.31
C SER A 85 29.38 -1.05 -6.63
N TYR A 86 28.52 -0.30 -7.32
CA TYR A 86 28.04 -0.71 -8.64
C TYR A 86 29.13 -0.59 -9.71
N PRO A 87 29.18 -1.54 -10.67
CA PRO A 87 29.90 -1.37 -11.92
C PRO A 87 29.46 -0.10 -12.65
N LYS A 88 30.36 0.49 -13.45
CA LYS A 88 30.09 1.73 -14.21
C LYS A 88 28.85 1.64 -15.10
N GLU A 89 28.61 0.47 -15.70
CA GLU A 89 27.42 0.15 -16.51
C GLU A 89 26.10 0.25 -15.73
N PHE A 90 26.14 0.05 -14.41
CA PHE A 90 25.02 0.20 -13.50
C PHE A 90 25.06 1.51 -12.71
N GLY A 91 25.87 2.49 -13.12
CA GLY A 91 25.95 3.79 -12.45
C GLY A 91 24.72 4.69 -12.65
N SER A 92 23.90 4.43 -13.67
CA SER A 92 22.72 5.23 -14.01
C SER A 92 21.43 4.63 -13.44
N SER A 93 20.50 5.47 -12.99
CA SER A 93 19.22 5.03 -12.40
C SER A 93 18.36 4.14 -13.31
N GLY A 94 18.52 4.22 -14.64
CA GLY A 94 17.74 3.46 -15.62
C GLY A 94 18.29 2.07 -15.95
N THR A 95 19.51 1.72 -15.52
CA THR A 95 20.13 0.43 -15.85
C THR A 95 19.93 -0.62 -14.76
N HIS A 96 19.46 -0.20 -13.58
CA HIS A 96 19.14 -1.05 -12.44
C HIS A 96 17.93 -1.94 -12.75
N TRP A 97 17.94 -3.15 -12.18
CA TRP A 97 16.83 -4.11 -12.28
C TRP A 97 16.56 -4.66 -13.69
N SER A 98 17.43 -4.39 -14.65
CA SER A 98 17.47 -5.11 -15.92
C SER A 98 17.83 -6.59 -15.70
N LYS A 99 17.62 -7.42 -16.71
CA LYS A 99 18.05 -8.83 -16.66
C LYS A 99 19.57 -8.93 -16.42
N ALA A 100 20.35 -8.05 -17.05
CA ALA A 100 21.79 -7.94 -16.85
C ALA A 100 22.15 -7.60 -15.39
N PHE A 101 21.44 -6.65 -14.77
CA PHE A 101 21.67 -6.28 -13.37
C PHE A 101 21.42 -7.45 -12.41
N ILE A 102 20.35 -8.23 -12.63
CA ILE A 102 20.06 -9.42 -11.81
C ILE A 102 21.14 -10.48 -12.00
N GLN A 103 21.62 -10.70 -13.24
CA GLN A 103 22.69 -11.63 -13.51
C GLN A 103 23.99 -11.22 -12.79
N TRP A 104 24.32 -9.94 -12.84
CA TRP A 104 25.48 -9.39 -12.13
C TRP A 104 25.39 -9.64 -10.60
N LEU A 105 24.24 -9.42 -9.98
CA LEU A 105 24.02 -9.73 -8.56
C LEU A 105 24.24 -11.22 -8.26
N LYS A 106 23.75 -12.11 -9.13
CA LYS A 106 23.89 -13.56 -8.97
C LYS A 106 25.32 -14.04 -9.16
N GLU A 107 26.07 -13.50 -10.11
CA GLU A 107 27.39 -14.04 -10.47
C GLU A 107 28.54 -13.38 -9.72
N ASN A 108 28.49 -12.06 -9.55
CA ASN A 108 29.63 -11.29 -9.04
C ASN A 108 29.48 -11.01 -7.54
N VAL A 109 28.31 -10.51 -7.13
CA VAL A 109 28.09 -10.10 -5.74
C VAL A 109 27.96 -11.33 -4.83
N SER A 110 27.27 -12.38 -5.27
CA SER A 110 27.11 -13.62 -4.50
C SER A 110 28.41 -14.36 -4.17
N GLN A 111 29.51 -14.04 -4.86
CA GLN A 111 30.83 -14.66 -4.68
C GLN A 111 31.77 -13.80 -3.83
N ASP A 112 31.32 -12.63 -3.37
CA ASP A 112 32.08 -11.78 -2.46
C ASP A 112 32.19 -12.46 -1.08
N GLU A 113 33.41 -12.70 -0.63
CA GLU A 113 33.71 -13.36 0.65
C GLU A 113 33.17 -12.55 1.85
N ASN A 114 32.98 -11.24 1.69
CA ASN A 114 32.53 -10.37 2.76
C ASN A 114 31.00 -10.32 2.91
N MET A 115 30.24 -10.87 1.96
CA MET A 115 28.77 -10.81 1.95
C MET A 115 28.14 -12.16 2.29
N SER A 116 27.01 -12.14 3.02
CA SER A 116 26.15 -13.32 3.13
C SER A 116 25.50 -13.65 1.79
N LYS A 117 26.07 -14.65 1.10
CA LYS A 117 25.55 -15.21 -0.16
C LYS A 117 24.10 -15.66 -0.02
N GLU A 118 23.78 -16.37 1.06
CA GLU A 118 22.44 -16.90 1.31
C GLU A 118 21.41 -15.77 1.41
N ALA A 119 21.71 -14.71 2.16
CA ALA A 119 20.80 -13.57 2.31
C ALA A 119 20.50 -12.90 0.96
N LEU A 120 21.51 -12.69 0.11
CA LEU A 120 21.28 -12.13 -1.23
C LEU A 120 20.44 -13.07 -2.10
N LEU A 121 20.75 -14.36 -2.10
CA LEU A 121 20.03 -15.35 -2.92
C LEU A 121 18.56 -15.47 -2.54
N PHE A 122 18.23 -15.48 -1.24
CA PHE A 122 16.83 -15.48 -0.78
C PHE A 122 16.07 -14.26 -1.29
N ILE A 123 16.65 -13.06 -1.19
CA ILE A 123 15.99 -11.83 -1.67
C ILE A 123 15.86 -11.84 -3.20
N LEU A 124 16.84 -12.36 -3.92
CA LEU A 124 16.80 -12.48 -5.38
C LEU A 124 15.72 -13.47 -5.85
N GLU A 125 15.56 -14.59 -5.16
CA GLU A 125 14.52 -15.57 -5.46
C GLU A 125 13.12 -14.97 -5.31
N GLU A 126 12.86 -14.27 -4.21
CA GLU A 126 11.60 -13.54 -4.00
C GLU A 126 11.32 -12.53 -5.14
N VAL A 127 12.34 -11.76 -5.56
CA VAL A 127 12.19 -10.83 -6.69
C VAL A 127 11.83 -11.54 -7.99
N GLU A 128 12.41 -12.71 -8.26
CA GLU A 128 12.10 -13.49 -9.46
C GLU A 128 10.70 -14.09 -9.42
N GLN A 129 10.27 -14.60 -8.27
CA GLN A 129 8.90 -15.09 -8.08
C GLN A 129 7.88 -13.97 -8.29
N GLN A 130 8.12 -12.79 -7.70
CA GLN A 130 7.23 -11.63 -7.87
C GLN A 130 7.19 -11.11 -9.30
N ARG A 131 8.32 -11.14 -10.03
CA ARG A 131 8.34 -10.78 -11.46
C ARG A 131 7.47 -11.71 -12.29
N LYS A 132 7.55 -13.03 -12.06
CA LYS A 132 6.71 -14.02 -12.77
C LYS A 132 5.21 -13.83 -12.52
N LEU A 133 4.84 -13.31 -11.36
CA LEU A 133 3.43 -13.04 -11.04
C LEU A 133 2.91 -11.75 -11.68
N LEU A 134 3.79 -10.78 -11.97
CA LEU A 134 3.41 -9.43 -12.41
C LEU A 134 3.55 -9.18 -13.91
N LEU A 135 4.46 -9.90 -14.58
CA LEU A 135 4.82 -9.83 -16.00
C LEU A 135 4.46 -11.13 -16.72
#